data_AF-A0A939X061-F1
#
_entry.id   AF-A0A939X061-F1
#
_cell.length_a   1.000
_cell.length_b   1.000
_cell.length_c   1.000
_cell.angle_alpha   90.00
_cell.angle_beta   90.00
_cell.angle_gamma   90.00
#
_symmetry.space_group_name_H-M   'P 1'
#
loop_
_entity.id
_entity.type
_entity.pdbx_description
1 polymer ?
#
loop_
_entity_poly.entity_id
_entity_poly.type
_entity_poly.pdbx_seq_one_letter_code
_entity_poly.pdbx_strand_id
1 'polypeptide(L)'
;MTNLGLKLKVFFLMAVVITALSAANFLLFKDFLVKIDTQDGAKNIAKLVESELKSKNYSLIGNSFEIARQLKVEKGKVTSKVESEKDYAIVGDNGAVIDGNVNVMSSYAGIPAVERALKDGIASDGMFSVGSDLYLIGVSPVMSDGKLFAVVTFEKFGNDLLSLFPMPVKAFKGSEPIAEKSSDRWSAVESAYGKTVLDADISSIIVGGGQKELNAWTRISAFSMPYDLAGGEKITIVTMTSLIPGWESYDKVLYTIILYSVIAIVIAFFFTFIVTHEIDKILKNLASDISRMRVGEKLVLKRYSNGADIVVSAMNKLIQKYLELNEDVGGITSSPLVRAEKKEMDDFNAAIPDPFATESIENLAPVKEEEKEVLNKEVPQTQHESVREIKQNTIQPKFNTAPTQIEEDEDEDNEKTQIATSTFVSSQNPSNPFDALWEDFCRIKRKHGEPVSDKEKMNFIGKVRTNKASIMAKYKCSDVKFSIEEKDGKPVVKAKPVN
;
A
#
# COMPACT_ATOMS: atom_id res chain seq x y z
N MET A 1 -34.33 5.42 -48.96
CA MET A 1 -34.33 5.46 -47.48
C MET A 1 -33.54 4.31 -46.83
N THR A 2 -32.97 3.35 -47.56
CA THR A 2 -32.33 2.14 -46.98
C THR A 2 -30.93 2.32 -46.39
N ASN A 3 -30.23 3.44 -46.62
CA ASN A 3 -28.86 3.64 -46.12
C ASN A 3 -28.75 4.35 -44.77
N LEU A 4 -29.83 4.95 -44.25
CA LEU A 4 -29.77 5.68 -42.98
C LEU A 4 -29.52 4.75 -41.79
N GLY A 5 -30.15 3.56 -41.79
CA GLY A 5 -29.97 2.56 -40.75
C GLY A 5 -28.55 1.98 -40.70
N LEU A 6 -27.91 1.80 -41.86
CA LEU A 6 -26.51 1.35 -41.91
C LEU A 6 -25.57 2.42 -41.35
N LYS A 7 -25.78 3.69 -41.70
CA LYS A 7 -24.99 4.82 -41.19
C LYS A 7 -25.10 4.97 -39.67
N LEU A 8 -26.31 4.86 -39.13
CA LEU A 8 -26.52 4.94 -37.68
C LEU A 8 -25.83 3.78 -36.95
N LYS A 9 -25.86 2.56 -37.51
CA LYS A 9 -25.15 1.39 -36.96
C LYS A 9 -23.63 1.57 -36.98
N VAL A 10 -23.07 2.11 -38.06
CA VAL A 10 -21.62 2.39 -38.17
C VAL A 10 -21.20 3.46 -37.16
N PHE A 11 -22.01 4.52 -37.00
CA PHE A 11 -21.75 5.56 -36.00
C PHE A 11 -21.78 5.01 -34.57
N PHE A 12 -22.76 4.18 -34.23
CA PHE A 12 -22.87 3.59 -32.90
C PHE A 12 -21.72 2.62 -32.61
N LEU A 13 -21.33 1.79 -33.59
CA LEU A 13 -20.18 0.89 -33.46
C LEU A 13 -18.88 1.68 -33.20
N MET A 14 -18.69 2.79 -33.92
CA MET A 14 -17.52 3.67 -33.74
C MET A 14 -17.51 4.33 -32.36
N ALA A 15 -18.64 4.84 -31.88
CA ALA A 15 -18.74 5.41 -30.53
C ALA A 15 -18.33 4.36 -29.48
N VAL A 16 -18.82 3.13 -29.62
CA VAL A 16 -18.44 2.01 -28.74
C VAL A 16 -16.94 1.72 -28.81
N VAL A 17 -16.33 1.70 -30.00
CA VAL A 17 -14.89 1.46 -30.17
C VAL A 17 -14.05 2.57 -29.54
N ILE A 18 -14.42 3.85 -29.76
CA ILE A 18 -13.70 4.99 -29.17
C ILE A 18 -13.83 4.98 -27.64
N THR A 19 -15.02 4.69 -27.11
CA THR A 19 -15.24 4.57 -25.67
C THR A 19 -14.44 3.42 -25.08
N ALA A 20 -14.39 2.26 -25.74
CA ALA A 20 -13.61 1.11 -25.30
C ALA A 20 -12.10 1.42 -25.31
N LEU A 21 -11.58 2.07 -26.36
CA LEU A 21 -10.18 2.50 -26.45
C LEU A 21 -9.84 3.54 -25.38
N SER A 22 -10.73 4.50 -25.12
CA SER A 22 -10.56 5.51 -24.08
C SER A 22 -10.56 4.88 -22.68
N ALA A 23 -11.45 3.93 -22.42
CA ALA A 23 -11.51 3.18 -21.17
C ALA A 23 -10.25 2.33 -20.95
N ALA A 24 -9.76 1.66 -22.00
CA ALA A 24 -8.51 0.91 -21.95
C ALA A 24 -7.31 1.83 -21.63
N ASN A 25 -7.22 2.98 -22.29
CA ASN A 25 -6.18 3.97 -22.01
C ASN A 25 -6.26 4.49 -20.57
N PHE A 26 -7.47 4.76 -20.06
CA PHE A 26 -7.67 5.18 -18.67
C PHE A 26 -7.28 4.10 -17.67
N LEU A 27 -7.61 2.83 -17.91
CA LEU A 27 -7.22 1.72 -17.04
C LEU A 27 -5.71 1.54 -17.02
N LEU A 28 -5.04 1.61 -18.18
CA LEU A 28 -3.58 1.55 -18.26
C LEU A 28 -2.91 2.73 -17.56
N PHE A 29 -3.45 3.94 -17.73
CA PHE A 29 -2.96 5.13 -17.05
C PHE A 29 -3.18 5.06 -15.54
N LYS A 30 -4.33 4.53 -15.10
CA LYS A 30 -4.60 4.29 -13.68
C LYS A 30 -3.63 3.27 -13.10
N ASP A 31 -3.38 2.15 -13.77
CA ASP A 31 -2.41 1.15 -13.33
C ASP A 31 -0.99 1.73 -13.29
N PHE A 32 -0.65 2.60 -14.25
CA PHE A 32 0.59 3.37 -14.23
C PHE A 32 0.67 4.29 -13.02
N LEU A 33 -0.38 5.08 -12.73
CA LEU A 33 -0.44 5.96 -11.56
C LEU A 33 -0.38 5.18 -10.24
N VAL A 34 -1.03 4.03 -10.13
CA VAL A 34 -0.98 3.17 -8.94
C VAL A 34 0.42 2.59 -8.77
N LYS A 35 1.07 2.16 -9.85
CA LYS A 35 2.46 1.69 -9.82
C LYS A 35 3.44 2.80 -9.46
N ILE A 36 3.23 4.00 -10.00
CA ILE A 36 3.95 5.21 -9.62
C ILE A 36 3.76 5.48 -8.13
N ASP A 37 2.53 5.54 -7.60
CA ASP A 37 2.29 5.87 -6.19
C ASP A 37 2.86 4.82 -5.21
N THR A 38 2.81 3.54 -5.60
CA THR A 38 3.46 2.45 -4.84
C THR A 38 4.99 2.47 -4.95
N GLN A 39 5.56 2.98 -6.04
CA GLN A 39 7.01 3.07 -6.29
C GLN A 39 7.64 4.42 -5.91
N ASP A 40 6.89 5.51 -5.80
CA ASP A 40 7.45 6.88 -5.77
C ASP A 40 7.80 7.39 -4.37
N GLY A 41 7.34 6.71 -3.32
CA GLY A 41 7.83 6.96 -1.98
C GLY A 41 8.99 6.03 -1.65
N ALA A 42 10.21 6.53 -1.45
CA ALA A 42 11.28 5.70 -0.86
C ALA A 42 10.85 5.07 0.50
N LYS A 43 9.98 5.78 1.23
CA LYS A 43 9.29 5.25 2.42
C LYS A 43 8.33 4.11 2.09
N ASN A 44 7.68 4.13 0.93
CA ASN A 44 6.79 3.07 0.46
C ASN A 44 7.59 1.87 -0.03
N ILE A 45 8.73 2.08 -0.69
CA ILE A 45 9.59 0.99 -1.16
C ILE A 45 10.17 0.19 0.01
N ALA A 46 10.74 0.85 1.02
CA ALA A 46 11.24 0.14 2.20
C ALA A 46 10.13 -0.66 2.90
N LYS A 47 8.93 -0.08 2.98
CA LYS A 47 7.73 -0.77 3.51
C LYS A 47 7.26 -1.91 2.62
N LEU A 48 7.36 -1.78 1.29
CA LEU A 48 7.00 -2.83 0.34
C LEU A 48 7.96 -4.00 0.51
N VAL A 49 9.26 -3.73 0.58
CA VAL A 49 10.29 -4.76 0.83
C VAL A 49 10.01 -5.48 2.14
N GLU A 50 9.79 -4.71 3.22
CA GLU A 50 9.43 -5.25 4.53
C GLU A 50 8.15 -6.09 4.47
N SER A 51 7.11 -5.62 3.79
CA SER A 51 5.81 -6.30 3.67
C SER A 51 5.93 -7.61 2.89
N GLU A 52 6.63 -7.61 1.76
CA GLU A 52 6.83 -8.82 0.95
C GLU A 52 7.64 -9.87 1.70
N LEU A 53 8.70 -9.47 2.40
CA LEU A 53 9.50 -10.39 3.22
C LEU A 53 8.70 -10.95 4.40
N LYS A 54 7.92 -10.10 5.10
CA LYS A 54 7.03 -10.57 6.16
C LYS A 54 5.97 -11.53 5.64
N SER A 55 5.34 -11.18 4.52
CA SER A 55 4.36 -12.05 3.83
C SER A 55 4.98 -13.40 3.52
N LYS A 56 6.23 -13.40 3.02
CA LYS A 56 6.97 -14.62 2.74
C LYS A 56 7.28 -15.45 3.98
N ASN A 57 7.77 -14.83 5.05
CA ASN A 57 8.01 -15.50 6.33
C ASN A 57 6.72 -16.10 6.92
N TYR A 58 5.60 -15.38 6.85
CA TYR A 58 4.31 -15.90 7.30
C TYR A 58 3.82 -17.06 6.45
N SER A 59 4.05 -17.04 5.13
CA SER A 59 3.77 -18.18 4.27
C SER A 59 4.59 -19.42 4.69
N LEU A 60 5.87 -19.26 5.05
CA LEU A 60 6.68 -20.36 5.57
C LEU A 60 6.13 -20.91 6.89
N ILE A 61 5.74 -20.04 7.84
CA ILE A 61 5.08 -20.50 9.07
C ILE A 61 3.81 -21.30 8.75
N GLY A 62 2.99 -20.82 7.81
CA GLY A 62 1.81 -21.52 7.32
C GLY A 62 2.13 -22.93 6.79
N ASN A 63 3.14 -23.03 5.92
CA ASN A 63 3.61 -24.31 5.38
C ASN A 63 4.09 -25.25 6.51
N SER A 64 4.78 -24.73 7.52
CA SER A 64 5.21 -25.53 8.68
C SER A 64 4.03 -26.09 9.46
N PHE A 65 2.94 -25.33 9.61
CA PHE A 65 1.70 -25.83 10.21
C PHE A 65 1.01 -26.90 9.35
N GLU A 66 1.01 -26.73 8.03
CA GLU A 66 0.43 -27.72 7.11
C GLU A 66 1.19 -29.05 7.15
N ILE A 67 2.52 -29.00 7.18
CA ILE A 67 3.37 -30.17 7.34
C ILE A 67 3.16 -30.80 8.72
N ALA A 68 3.14 -29.99 9.79
CA ALA A 68 2.88 -30.45 11.15
C ALA A 68 1.57 -31.26 11.28
N ARG A 69 0.50 -30.84 10.58
CA ARG A 69 -0.79 -31.54 10.58
C ARG A 69 -0.75 -32.93 9.94
N GLN A 70 0.21 -33.18 9.05
CA GLN A 70 0.37 -34.46 8.36
C GLN A 70 1.24 -35.44 9.16
N LEU A 71 1.91 -34.99 10.22
CA LEU A 71 2.79 -35.83 11.00
C LEU A 71 2.03 -36.88 11.79
N LYS A 72 2.44 -38.14 11.64
CA LYS A 72 2.06 -39.24 12.51
C LYS A 72 3.23 -39.57 13.42
N VAL A 73 3.01 -39.40 14.71
CA VAL A 73 3.98 -39.74 15.74
C VAL A 73 3.47 -40.99 16.45
N GLU A 74 4.18 -42.10 16.30
CA GLU A 74 3.86 -43.35 16.97
C GLU A 74 5.00 -43.72 17.93
N LYS A 75 4.70 -43.80 19.23
CA LYS A 75 5.67 -44.21 20.27
C LYS A 75 6.95 -43.36 20.26
N GLY A 76 6.81 -42.06 20.03
CA GLY A 76 7.94 -41.13 19.98
C GLY A 76 8.85 -41.26 18.74
N LYS A 77 8.47 -42.08 17.74
CA LYS A 77 9.09 -42.07 16.42
C LYS A 77 8.19 -41.34 15.45
N VAL A 78 8.72 -40.29 14.84
CA VAL A 78 8.04 -39.59 13.73
C VAL A 78 8.16 -40.49 12.51
N THR A 79 7.02 -40.90 11.96
CA THR A 79 6.96 -41.75 10.76
C THR A 79 6.08 -41.05 9.75
N SER A 80 6.67 -40.16 8.96
CA SER A 80 5.90 -39.34 8.05
C SER A 80 6.48 -39.37 6.65
N LYS A 81 5.72 -39.99 5.75
CA LYS A 81 5.81 -39.70 4.32
C LYS A 81 4.98 -38.43 4.07
N VAL A 82 5.52 -37.27 4.44
CA VAL A 82 4.86 -35.99 4.12
C VAL A 82 5.14 -35.69 2.65
N GLU A 83 4.09 -35.48 1.87
CA GLU A 83 4.22 -34.93 0.52
C GLU A 83 4.17 -33.41 0.65
N SER A 84 5.32 -32.77 0.52
CA SER A 84 5.46 -31.32 0.55
C SER A 84 6.28 -30.88 -0.66
N GLU A 85 5.78 -29.87 -1.37
CA GLU A 85 6.54 -29.16 -2.42
C GLU A 85 7.65 -28.28 -1.83
N LYS A 86 7.60 -28.03 -0.52
CA LYS A 86 8.55 -27.18 0.20
C LYS A 86 9.55 -28.00 0.99
N ASP A 87 10.76 -27.48 1.07
CA ASP A 87 11.83 -28.03 1.89
C ASP A 87 11.48 -27.85 3.37
N TYR A 88 11.64 -28.92 4.15
CA TYR A 88 11.31 -28.95 5.57
C TYR A 88 12.20 -29.94 6.35
N ALA A 89 12.29 -29.70 7.65
CA ALA A 89 12.91 -30.57 8.62
C ALA A 89 12.07 -30.61 9.91
N ILE A 90 12.10 -31.76 10.57
CA ILE A 90 11.46 -32.00 11.86
C ILE A 90 12.58 -32.07 12.89
N VAL A 91 12.51 -31.20 13.87
CA VAL A 91 13.55 -30.95 14.86
C VAL A 91 13.03 -31.38 16.23
N GLY A 92 13.86 -32.14 16.96
CA GLY A 92 13.59 -32.56 18.33
C GLY A 92 13.79 -31.46 19.37
N ASP A 93 13.45 -31.76 20.62
CA ASP A 93 13.62 -30.89 21.78
C ASP A 93 15.06 -30.40 22.00
N ASN A 94 16.05 -31.22 21.64
CA ASN A 94 17.47 -30.89 21.69
C ASN A 94 17.99 -30.14 20.44
N GLY A 95 17.13 -29.81 19.49
CA GLY A 95 17.52 -29.18 18.22
C GLY A 95 18.05 -30.14 17.16
N ALA A 96 18.17 -31.45 17.42
CA ALA A 96 18.62 -32.42 16.42
C ALA A 96 17.55 -32.71 15.37
N VAL A 97 17.96 -32.93 14.12
CA VAL A 97 17.05 -33.34 13.04
C VAL A 97 16.60 -34.78 13.26
N ILE A 98 15.29 -35.00 13.25
CA ILE A 98 14.66 -36.31 13.38
C ILE A 98 14.30 -36.87 12.00
N ASP A 99 13.73 -36.03 11.14
CA ASP A 99 13.22 -36.39 9.80
C ASP A 99 13.10 -35.13 8.93
N GLY A 100 12.88 -35.27 7.62
CA GLY A 100 12.76 -34.15 6.68
C GLY A 100 13.09 -34.55 5.24
N ASN A 101 12.67 -33.74 4.28
CA ASN A 101 13.05 -33.92 2.87
C ASN A 101 14.39 -33.24 2.54
N VAL A 102 14.87 -32.34 3.41
CA VAL A 102 16.15 -31.65 3.28
C VAL A 102 16.91 -31.69 4.59
N ASN A 103 18.22 -31.94 4.50
CA ASN A 103 19.15 -31.87 5.62
C ASN A 103 20.13 -30.72 5.38
N VAL A 104 19.75 -29.51 5.78
CA VAL A 104 20.62 -28.32 5.67
C VAL A 104 21.73 -28.36 6.74
N MET A 105 21.38 -28.84 7.94
CA MET A 105 22.26 -28.91 9.10
C MET A 105 21.93 -30.14 9.95
N SER A 106 22.94 -30.69 10.64
CA SER A 106 22.74 -31.80 11.58
C SER A 106 21.99 -31.41 12.86
N SER A 107 22.04 -30.12 13.23
CA SER A 107 21.33 -29.56 14.39
C SER A 107 20.92 -28.11 14.12
N TYR A 108 19.73 -27.77 14.60
CA TYR A 108 19.15 -26.42 14.56
C TYR A 108 19.16 -25.75 15.95
N ALA A 109 19.88 -26.34 16.92
CA ALA A 109 20.12 -25.71 18.21
C ALA A 109 20.87 -24.37 18.04
N GLY A 110 20.50 -23.36 18.83
CA GLY A 110 21.07 -22.00 18.72
C GLY A 110 20.36 -21.09 17.72
N ILE A 111 19.44 -21.61 16.90
CA ILE A 111 18.61 -20.76 16.01
C ILE A 111 17.43 -20.21 16.82
N PRO A 112 17.34 -18.90 17.06
CA PRO A 112 16.36 -18.34 18.00
C PRO A 112 14.90 -18.68 17.67
N ALA A 113 14.54 -18.69 16.38
CA ALA A 113 13.20 -19.05 15.95
C ALA A 113 12.84 -20.51 16.30
N VAL A 114 13.81 -21.43 16.19
CA VAL A 114 13.64 -22.84 16.54
C VAL A 114 13.60 -22.99 18.06
N GLU A 115 14.46 -22.29 18.80
CA GLU A 115 14.44 -22.32 20.25
C GLU A 115 13.15 -21.75 20.84
N ARG A 116 12.61 -20.66 20.28
CA ARG A 116 11.30 -20.11 20.70
C ARG A 116 10.18 -21.11 20.47
N ALA A 117 10.19 -21.81 19.34
CA ALA A 117 9.21 -22.88 19.08
C ALA A 117 9.35 -24.04 20.07
N LEU A 118 10.58 -24.49 20.35
CA LEU A 118 10.83 -25.64 21.22
C LEU A 118 10.72 -25.33 22.73
N LYS A 119 10.99 -24.10 23.17
CA LYS A 119 10.94 -23.71 24.59
C LYS A 119 9.60 -23.09 24.96
N ASP A 120 9.11 -22.17 24.13
CA ASP A 120 7.92 -21.37 24.45
C ASP A 120 6.65 -21.93 23.80
N GLY A 121 6.78 -22.89 22.86
CA GLY A 121 5.65 -23.40 22.10
C GLY A 121 5.02 -22.34 21.19
N ILE A 122 5.83 -21.38 20.71
CA ILE A 122 5.38 -20.27 19.88
C ILE A 122 5.88 -20.45 18.44
N ALA A 123 4.97 -20.36 17.46
CA ALA A 123 5.37 -20.32 16.06
C ALA A 123 6.20 -19.07 15.77
N SER A 124 7.30 -19.24 15.04
CA SER A 124 8.29 -18.18 14.85
C SER A 124 8.80 -18.18 13.43
N ASP A 125 9.11 -17.00 12.92
CA ASP A 125 9.92 -16.81 11.72
C ASP A 125 11.37 -16.48 12.11
N GLY A 126 12.26 -16.62 11.14
CA GLY A 126 13.65 -16.28 11.30
C GLY A 126 14.45 -16.49 10.03
N MET A 127 15.76 -16.45 10.18
CA MET A 127 16.70 -16.77 9.12
C MET A 127 17.98 -17.34 9.73
N PHE A 128 18.73 -18.10 8.93
CA PHE A 128 20.05 -18.61 9.31
C PHE A 128 20.91 -18.77 8.06
N SER A 129 22.23 -18.75 8.24
CA SER A 129 23.18 -18.96 7.15
C SER A 129 23.93 -20.27 7.31
N VAL A 130 24.14 -20.97 6.20
CA VAL A 130 24.95 -22.20 6.13
C VAL A 130 25.95 -22.04 4.99
N GLY A 131 27.23 -21.88 5.34
CA GLY A 131 28.23 -21.46 4.38
C GLY A 131 27.90 -20.08 3.78
N SER A 132 27.86 -20.00 2.45
CA SER A 132 27.46 -18.80 1.69
C SER A 132 25.95 -18.65 1.53
N ASP A 133 25.18 -19.69 1.84
CA ASP A 133 23.74 -19.69 1.61
C ASP A 133 23.01 -19.10 2.82
N LEU A 134 22.01 -18.28 2.54
CA LEU A 134 21.08 -17.73 3.54
C LEU A 134 19.73 -18.41 3.34
N TYR A 135 19.05 -18.75 4.44
CA TYR A 135 17.73 -19.38 4.41
C TYR A 135 16.74 -18.57 5.23
N LEU A 136 15.56 -18.33 4.66
CA LEU A 136 14.38 -17.89 5.41
C LEU A 136 13.73 -19.12 6.03
N ILE A 137 13.22 -18.98 7.26
CA ILE A 137 12.52 -20.07 7.94
C ILE A 137 11.19 -19.64 8.53
N GLY A 138 10.25 -20.58 8.46
CA GLY A 138 9.05 -20.60 9.29
C GLY A 138 9.10 -21.82 10.20
N VAL A 139 8.82 -21.63 11.48
CA VAL A 139 8.87 -22.69 12.49
C VAL A 139 7.51 -22.81 13.16
N SER A 140 7.00 -24.05 13.23
CA SER A 140 5.78 -24.38 13.94
C SER A 140 6.04 -25.44 15.03
N PRO A 141 5.66 -25.18 16.29
CA PRO A 141 5.78 -26.17 17.36
C PRO A 141 4.70 -27.25 17.24
N VAL A 142 5.08 -28.49 17.53
CA VAL A 142 4.20 -29.66 17.48
C VAL A 142 4.35 -30.44 18.77
N MET A 143 3.26 -30.63 19.52
CA MET A 143 3.26 -31.45 20.72
C MET A 143 2.65 -32.82 20.40
N SER A 144 3.39 -33.89 20.67
CA SER A 144 2.89 -35.26 20.54
C SER A 144 3.46 -36.16 21.63
N ASP A 145 2.60 -36.97 22.26
CA ASP A 145 2.97 -37.86 23.37
C ASP A 145 3.73 -37.14 24.52
N GLY A 146 3.38 -35.87 24.79
CA GLY A 146 4.03 -35.05 25.80
C GLY A 146 5.45 -34.57 25.44
N LYS A 147 5.92 -34.84 24.22
CA LYS A 147 7.17 -34.30 23.67
C LYS A 147 6.88 -33.15 22.71
N LEU A 148 7.73 -32.14 22.76
CA LEU A 148 7.66 -30.97 21.90
C LEU A 148 8.68 -31.11 20.77
N PHE A 149 8.21 -30.90 19.56
CA PHE A 149 8.99 -30.89 18.32
C PHE A 149 8.81 -29.56 17.62
N ALA A 150 9.68 -29.24 16.68
CA ALA A 150 9.52 -28.11 15.78
C ALA A 150 9.54 -28.60 14.33
N VAL A 151 8.56 -28.17 13.54
CA VAL A 151 8.57 -28.32 12.09
C VAL A 151 9.09 -27.02 11.50
N VAL A 152 10.19 -27.13 10.77
CA VAL A 152 10.86 -26.00 10.13
C VAL A 152 10.69 -26.14 8.63
N THR A 153 10.18 -25.10 7.97
CA THR A 153 10.22 -25.00 6.52
C THR A 153 11.25 -23.97 6.11
N PHE A 154 11.87 -24.22 4.96
CA PHE A 154 12.99 -23.45 4.45
C PHE A 154 12.66 -22.85 3.10
N GLU A 155 13.18 -21.67 2.84
CA GLU A 155 13.38 -21.18 1.49
C GLU A 155 14.75 -20.54 1.37
N LYS A 156 15.54 -21.01 0.40
CA LYS A 156 16.85 -20.45 0.13
C LYS A 156 16.70 -19.00 -0.33
N PHE A 157 17.31 -18.08 0.40
CA PHE A 157 17.37 -16.68 0.05
C PHE A 157 18.28 -16.53 -1.18
N GLY A 158 17.69 -16.13 -2.30
CA GLY A 158 18.41 -16.02 -3.57
C GLY A 158 17.63 -15.23 -4.61
N ASN A 159 17.95 -15.44 -5.87
CA ASN A 159 17.37 -14.70 -7.00
C ASN A 159 15.85 -14.84 -7.09
N ASP A 160 15.30 -16.00 -6.71
CA ASP A 160 13.86 -16.24 -6.72
C ASP A 160 13.13 -15.35 -5.71
N LEU A 161 13.69 -15.14 -4.53
CA LEU A 161 13.12 -14.22 -3.55
C LEU A 161 13.27 -12.77 -4.00
N LEU A 162 14.44 -12.40 -4.53
CA LEU A 162 14.66 -11.05 -5.06
C LEU A 162 13.74 -10.76 -6.26
N SER A 163 13.29 -11.79 -6.98
CA SER A 163 12.37 -11.65 -8.10
C SER A 163 11.04 -11.00 -7.73
N LEU A 164 10.63 -11.08 -6.44
CA LEU A 164 9.42 -10.45 -5.90
C LEU A 164 9.47 -8.92 -5.98
N PHE A 165 10.66 -8.32 -6.01
CA PHE A 165 10.80 -6.86 -6.00
C PHE A 165 10.79 -6.29 -7.41
N PRO A 166 9.92 -5.33 -7.76
CA PRO A 166 9.88 -4.76 -9.11
C PRO A 166 11.09 -3.87 -9.45
N MET A 167 11.90 -3.52 -8.46
CA MET A 167 13.08 -2.65 -8.60
C MET A 167 14.40 -3.46 -8.50
N PRO A 168 15.55 -2.87 -8.90
CA PRO A 168 16.86 -3.45 -8.62
C PRO A 168 17.11 -3.56 -7.10
N VAL A 169 17.60 -4.72 -6.68
CA VAL A 169 17.84 -5.04 -5.27
C VAL A 169 19.18 -5.78 -5.14
N LYS A 170 19.96 -5.41 -4.13
CA LYS A 170 21.14 -6.14 -3.66
C LYS A 170 20.94 -6.51 -2.20
N ALA A 171 21.15 -7.77 -1.84
CA ALA A 171 21.13 -8.23 -0.47
C ALA A 171 22.56 -8.40 0.04
N PHE A 172 22.79 -7.99 1.28
CA PHE A 172 24.10 -8.02 1.94
C PHE A 172 24.01 -8.77 3.26
N LYS A 173 25.05 -9.55 3.57
CA LYS A 173 25.32 -10.09 4.89
C LYS A 173 26.52 -9.31 5.46
N GLY A 174 26.26 -8.43 6.43
CA GLY A 174 27.24 -7.41 6.78
C GLY A 174 27.56 -6.53 5.55
N SER A 175 28.82 -6.49 5.13
CA SER A 175 29.27 -5.80 3.92
C SER A 175 29.37 -6.71 2.68
N GLU A 176 29.20 -8.02 2.82
CA GLU A 176 29.36 -8.98 1.73
C GLU A 176 28.06 -9.11 0.92
N PRO A 177 28.08 -8.89 -0.42
CA PRO A 177 26.90 -9.09 -1.25
C PRO A 177 26.59 -10.59 -1.40
N ILE A 178 25.37 -10.99 -1.08
CA ILE A 178 24.94 -12.40 -1.13
C ILE A 178 24.02 -12.71 -2.32
N ALA A 179 23.25 -11.72 -2.80
CA ALA A 179 22.34 -11.89 -3.92
C ALA A 179 22.04 -10.54 -4.59
N GLU A 180 21.77 -10.57 -5.89
CA GLU A 180 21.53 -9.38 -6.69
C GLU A 180 20.46 -9.61 -7.78
N LYS A 181 19.56 -8.64 -7.94
CA LYS A 181 18.60 -8.55 -9.04
C LYS A 181 18.85 -7.29 -9.87
N SER A 182 18.74 -7.45 -11.20
CA SER A 182 18.95 -6.40 -12.21
C SER A 182 20.38 -5.87 -12.21
N SER A 183 21.35 -6.77 -12.40
CA SER A 183 22.78 -6.44 -12.38
C SER A 183 23.21 -5.48 -13.48
N ASP A 184 22.48 -5.46 -14.59
CA ASP A 184 22.59 -4.48 -15.67
C ASP A 184 22.29 -3.06 -15.17
N ARG A 185 21.24 -2.89 -14.36
CA ARG A 185 20.86 -1.59 -13.78
C ARG A 185 21.89 -1.11 -12.76
N TRP A 186 22.39 -2.01 -11.91
CA TRP A 186 23.47 -1.69 -10.98
C TRP A 186 24.74 -1.28 -11.72
N SER A 187 25.14 -2.03 -12.75
CA SER A 187 26.32 -1.73 -13.57
C SER A 187 26.19 -0.37 -14.30
N ALA A 188 24.99 -0.02 -14.75
CA ALA A 188 24.71 1.28 -15.37
C ALA A 188 24.90 2.43 -14.38
N VAL A 189 24.41 2.27 -13.14
CA VAL A 189 24.59 3.26 -12.07
C VAL A 189 26.04 3.31 -11.59
N GLU A 190 26.73 2.18 -11.47
CA GLU A 190 28.17 2.11 -11.18
C GLU A 190 29.00 2.87 -12.22
N SER A 191 28.65 2.74 -13.50
CA SER A 191 29.32 3.44 -14.60
C SER A 191 29.05 4.95 -14.58
N ALA A 192 27.83 5.37 -14.25
CA ALA A 192 27.43 6.78 -14.25
C ALA A 192 27.83 7.54 -12.97
N TYR A 193 27.75 6.88 -11.81
CA TYR A 193 28.01 7.46 -10.50
C TYR A 193 29.46 7.26 -10.02
N GLY A 194 30.14 6.26 -10.57
CA GLY A 194 31.47 5.84 -10.14
C GLY A 194 31.38 4.75 -9.08
N LYS A 195 31.92 3.57 -9.39
CA LYS A 195 31.87 2.37 -8.53
C LYS A 195 32.35 2.64 -7.10
N THR A 196 33.50 3.29 -6.92
CA THR A 196 34.06 3.57 -5.58
C THR A 196 33.14 4.45 -4.73
N VAL A 197 32.47 5.42 -5.35
CA VAL A 197 31.53 6.31 -4.64
C VAL A 197 30.26 5.55 -4.29
N LEU A 198 29.75 4.72 -5.21
CA LEU A 198 28.59 3.88 -4.97
C LEU A 198 28.84 2.88 -3.83
N ASP A 199 29.97 2.19 -3.84
CA ASP A 199 30.33 1.19 -2.82
C ASP A 199 30.46 1.84 -1.43
N ALA A 200 31.03 3.05 -1.36
CA ALA A 200 31.11 3.82 -0.12
C ALA A 200 29.71 4.23 0.40
N ASP A 201 28.84 4.70 -0.49
CA ASP A 201 27.47 5.07 -0.12
C ASP A 201 26.63 3.86 0.31
N ILE A 202 26.74 2.73 -0.41
CA ILE A 202 26.11 1.45 -0.03
C ILE A 202 26.59 1.02 1.36
N SER A 203 27.90 1.06 1.60
CA SER A 203 28.48 0.70 2.90
C SER A 203 27.95 1.62 4.01
N SER A 204 27.80 2.92 3.74
CA SER A 204 27.26 3.88 4.70
C SER A 204 25.81 3.59 5.09
N ILE A 205 24.95 3.21 4.13
CA ILE A 205 23.54 2.90 4.41
C ILE A 205 23.35 1.51 5.01
N ILE A 206 24.28 0.57 4.78
CA ILE A 206 24.24 -0.75 5.45
C ILE A 206 24.46 -0.57 6.96
N VAL A 207 25.39 0.30 7.35
CA VAL A 207 25.69 0.58 8.76
C VAL A 207 24.63 1.50 9.39
N GLY A 208 24.29 2.59 8.71
CA GLY A 208 23.39 3.62 9.24
C GLY A 208 21.90 3.33 9.06
N GLY A 209 21.53 2.45 8.12
CA GLY A 209 20.16 2.30 7.64
C GLY A 209 19.68 3.53 6.86
N GLY A 210 18.42 3.52 6.46
CA GLY A 210 17.75 4.68 5.88
C GLY A 210 17.89 4.77 4.36
N GLN A 211 18.03 6.00 3.85
CA GLN A 211 18.04 6.29 2.42
C GLN A 211 19.16 7.28 2.08
N LYS A 212 19.74 7.12 0.89
CA LYS A 212 20.77 7.99 0.34
C LYS A 212 20.44 8.33 -1.11
N GLU A 213 20.45 9.61 -1.43
CA GLU A 213 20.33 10.08 -2.82
C GLU A 213 21.72 10.01 -3.47
N LEU A 214 21.82 9.23 -4.55
CA LEU A 214 23.05 9.13 -5.33
C LEU A 214 23.14 10.33 -6.29
N ASN A 215 22.03 10.64 -6.96
CA ASN A 215 21.89 11.79 -7.85
C ASN A 215 20.44 12.26 -7.87
N ALA A 216 20.13 13.28 -8.69
CA ALA A 216 18.79 13.85 -8.83
C ALA A 216 17.71 12.83 -9.26
N TRP A 217 18.12 11.66 -9.75
CA TRP A 217 17.25 10.66 -10.36
C TRP A 217 17.31 9.29 -9.69
N THR A 218 18.21 9.07 -8.74
CA THR A 218 18.48 7.74 -8.19
C THR A 218 18.69 7.83 -6.70
N ARG A 219 17.94 7.01 -5.97
CA ARG A 219 18.03 6.86 -4.53
C ARG A 219 18.26 5.39 -4.20
N ILE A 220 19.08 5.13 -3.20
CA ILE A 220 19.21 3.82 -2.58
C ILE A 220 18.60 3.84 -1.18
N SER A 221 17.93 2.75 -0.81
CA SER A 221 17.30 2.59 0.50
C SER A 221 17.70 1.25 1.09
N ALA A 222 18.15 1.24 2.34
CA ALA A 222 18.51 0.04 3.09
C ALA A 222 17.39 -0.36 4.04
N PHE A 223 17.00 -1.63 3.97
CA PHE A 223 16.15 -2.30 4.94
C PHE A 223 16.94 -3.44 5.58
N SER A 224 17.20 -3.34 6.89
CA SER A 224 17.82 -4.43 7.64
C SER A 224 16.74 -5.29 8.28
N MET A 225 16.82 -6.59 8.08
CA MET A 225 15.93 -7.51 8.75
C MET A 225 16.24 -7.57 10.26
N PRO A 226 15.23 -7.87 11.11
CA PRO A 226 15.46 -8.00 12.55
C PRO A 226 16.51 -9.08 12.84
N TYR A 227 17.37 -8.79 13.81
CA TYR A 227 18.46 -9.63 14.29
C TYR A 227 17.92 -10.92 14.92
N ASP A 228 17.74 -11.97 14.12
CA ASP A 228 17.50 -13.31 14.65
C ASP A 228 18.51 -14.33 14.12
N LEU A 229 19.62 -13.84 13.58
CA LEU A 229 20.74 -14.66 13.11
C LEU A 229 21.66 -15.06 14.27
N ALA A 230 21.78 -16.37 14.47
CA ALA A 230 22.94 -16.95 15.14
C ALA A 230 24.19 -16.60 14.32
N GLY A 231 24.93 -15.58 14.76
CA GLY A 231 26.08 -15.03 14.03
C GLY A 231 26.23 -13.51 14.08
N GLY A 232 25.18 -12.78 14.51
CA GLY A 232 25.30 -11.34 14.81
C GLY A 232 25.58 -10.43 13.60
N GLU A 233 25.52 -10.95 12.38
CA GLU A 233 25.61 -10.13 11.16
C GLU A 233 24.19 -9.77 10.68
N LYS A 234 23.98 -8.50 10.31
CA LYS A 234 22.69 -8.06 9.78
C LYS A 234 22.56 -8.47 8.32
N ILE A 235 21.38 -8.96 7.95
CA ILE A 235 20.99 -8.99 6.54
C ILE A 235 20.38 -7.65 6.19
N THR A 236 21.01 -6.95 5.25
CA THR A 236 20.54 -5.67 4.76
C THR A 236 20.20 -5.78 3.27
N ILE A 237 18.98 -5.44 2.94
CA ILE A 237 18.47 -5.37 1.58
C ILE A 237 18.56 -3.93 1.13
N VAL A 238 19.42 -3.67 0.16
CA VAL A 238 19.57 -2.38 -0.48
C VAL A 238 18.76 -2.37 -1.76
N THR A 239 17.80 -1.48 -1.84
CA THR A 239 16.96 -1.26 -3.01
C THR A 239 17.37 0.02 -3.70
N MET A 240 17.35 0.01 -5.03
CA MET A 240 17.65 1.18 -5.84
C MET A 240 16.39 1.61 -6.57
N THR A 241 16.00 2.86 -6.37
CA THR A 241 14.78 3.41 -6.97
C THR A 241 15.11 4.67 -7.75
N SER A 242 14.50 4.77 -8.93
CA SER A 242 14.61 5.99 -9.71
C SER A 242 13.59 7.00 -9.18
N LEU A 243 14.03 8.25 -8.99
CA LEU A 243 13.17 9.39 -8.72
C LEU A 243 12.43 9.86 -9.98
N ILE A 244 12.81 9.35 -11.16
CA ILE A 244 12.00 9.46 -12.36
C ILE A 244 11.00 8.29 -12.30
N PRO A 245 9.69 8.56 -12.18
CA PRO A 245 8.69 7.50 -12.13
C PRO A 245 8.85 6.57 -13.33
N GLY A 246 9.23 5.33 -13.01
CA GLY A 246 9.41 4.18 -13.89
C GLY A 246 9.84 4.50 -15.31
N TRP A 247 11.11 4.79 -15.59
CA TRP A 247 11.61 4.92 -16.98
C TRP A 247 11.17 3.73 -17.88
N GLU A 248 11.19 2.51 -17.36
CA GLU A 248 10.69 1.32 -18.08
C GLU A 248 9.17 1.34 -18.32
N SER A 249 8.43 1.88 -17.36
CA SER A 249 6.98 2.11 -17.49
C SER A 249 6.69 3.32 -18.37
N TYR A 250 7.58 4.31 -18.41
CA TYR A 250 7.50 5.50 -19.23
C TYR A 250 7.68 5.12 -20.69
N ASP A 251 8.67 4.30 -21.04
CA ASP A 251 8.80 3.80 -22.41
C ASP A 251 7.54 3.03 -22.82
N LYS A 252 7.01 2.15 -21.96
CA LYS A 252 5.75 1.43 -22.24
C LYS A 252 4.56 2.36 -22.38
N VAL A 253 4.41 3.35 -21.51
CA VAL A 253 3.33 4.35 -21.55
C VAL A 253 3.48 5.23 -22.78
N LEU A 254 4.69 5.67 -23.11
CA LEU A 254 5.02 6.47 -24.27
C LEU A 254 4.71 5.69 -25.56
N TYR A 255 5.18 4.44 -25.68
CA TYR A 255 4.84 3.56 -26.80
C TYR A 255 3.32 3.37 -26.92
N THR A 256 2.63 3.19 -25.80
CA THR A 256 1.16 3.04 -25.78
C THR A 256 0.46 4.33 -26.21
N ILE A 257 0.92 5.50 -25.73
CA ILE A 257 0.40 6.82 -26.13
C ILE A 257 0.65 7.08 -27.61
N ILE A 258 1.85 6.75 -28.12
CA ILE A 258 2.19 6.88 -29.54
C ILE A 258 1.29 5.96 -30.37
N LEU A 259 1.18 4.67 -30.01
CA LEU A 259 0.33 3.71 -30.69
C LEU A 259 -1.13 4.16 -30.70
N TYR A 260 -1.64 4.63 -29.55
CA TYR A 260 -2.97 5.19 -29.42
C TYR A 260 -3.18 6.41 -30.33
N SER A 261 -2.21 7.32 -30.35
CA SER A 261 -2.25 8.53 -31.20
C SER A 261 -2.28 8.15 -32.69
N VAL A 262 -1.48 7.16 -33.10
CA VAL A 262 -1.48 6.65 -34.48
C VAL A 262 -2.84 6.03 -34.83
N ILE A 263 -3.40 5.19 -33.95
CA ILE A 263 -4.73 4.60 -34.15
C ILE A 263 -5.80 5.69 -34.26
N ALA A 264 -5.77 6.70 -33.39
CA ALA A 264 -6.70 7.82 -33.43
C ALA A 264 -6.60 8.63 -34.73
N ILE A 265 -5.39 8.91 -35.20
CA ILE A 265 -5.13 9.59 -36.47
C ILE A 265 -5.68 8.78 -37.65
N VAL A 266 -5.44 7.46 -37.69
CA VAL A 266 -5.95 6.57 -38.74
C VAL A 266 -7.49 6.56 -38.76
N ILE A 267 -8.12 6.47 -37.59
CA ILE A 267 -9.58 6.55 -37.46
C ILE A 267 -10.10 7.90 -37.98
N ALA A 268 -9.45 9.01 -37.62
CA ALA A 268 -9.83 10.35 -38.08
C ALA A 268 -9.70 10.52 -39.60
N PHE A 269 -8.62 10.00 -40.21
CA PHE A 269 -8.44 10.01 -41.65
C PHE A 269 -9.50 9.18 -42.37
N PHE A 270 -9.77 7.96 -41.88
CA PHE A 270 -10.79 7.10 -42.45
C PHE A 270 -12.17 7.75 -42.40
N PHE A 271 -12.48 8.45 -41.30
CA PHE A 271 -13.74 9.17 -41.15
C PHE A 271 -13.83 10.37 -42.09
N THR A 272 -12.78 11.20 -42.15
CA THR A 272 -12.70 12.33 -43.09
C THR A 272 -12.91 11.83 -44.52
N PHE A 273 -12.27 10.71 -44.90
CA PHE A 273 -12.45 10.10 -46.21
C PHE A 273 -13.89 9.64 -46.48
N ILE A 274 -14.52 8.91 -45.55
CA ILE A 274 -15.91 8.45 -45.69
C ILE A 274 -16.86 9.64 -45.82
N VAL A 275 -16.73 10.62 -44.92
CA VAL A 275 -17.60 11.80 -44.90
C VAL A 275 -17.43 12.61 -46.17
N THR A 276 -16.19 12.91 -46.57
CA THR A 276 -15.93 13.64 -47.81
C THR A 276 -16.46 12.88 -49.02
N HIS A 277 -16.23 11.56 -49.13
CA HIS A 277 -16.70 10.79 -50.27
C HIS A 277 -18.23 10.69 -50.35
N GLU A 278 -18.91 10.51 -49.22
CA GLU A 278 -20.38 10.47 -49.19
C GLU A 278 -20.99 11.85 -49.47
N ILE A 279 -20.46 12.91 -48.85
CA ILE A 279 -20.92 14.28 -49.09
C ILE A 279 -20.67 14.65 -50.55
N ASP A 280 -19.51 14.36 -51.10
CA ASP A 280 -19.17 14.65 -52.50
C ASP A 280 -20.10 13.90 -53.47
N LYS A 281 -20.47 12.65 -53.16
CA LYS A 281 -21.48 11.92 -53.95
C LYS A 281 -22.86 12.57 -53.88
N ILE A 282 -23.29 13.01 -52.70
CA ILE A 282 -24.58 13.71 -52.52
C ILE A 282 -24.56 15.06 -53.25
N LEU A 283 -23.48 15.84 -53.10
CA LEU A 283 -23.31 17.14 -53.73
C LEU A 283 -23.22 17.02 -55.26
N LYS A 284 -22.51 16.01 -55.79
CA LYS A 284 -22.46 15.74 -57.24
C LYS A 284 -23.84 15.37 -57.79
N ASN A 285 -24.60 14.54 -57.08
CA ASN A 285 -25.98 14.21 -57.48
C ASN A 285 -26.87 15.47 -57.45
N LEU A 286 -26.77 16.28 -56.39
CA LEU A 286 -27.50 17.52 -56.26
C LEU A 286 -27.14 18.52 -57.36
N ALA A 287 -25.85 18.67 -57.67
CA ALA A 287 -25.35 19.54 -58.73
C ALA A 287 -25.82 19.07 -60.12
N SER A 288 -25.81 17.76 -60.38
CA SER A 288 -26.38 17.17 -61.59
C SER A 288 -27.87 17.48 -61.72
N ASP A 289 -28.63 17.35 -60.64
CA ASP A 289 -30.07 17.62 -60.65
C ASP A 289 -30.38 19.12 -60.83
N ILE A 290 -29.61 20.00 -60.19
CA ILE A 290 -29.70 21.45 -60.39
C ILE A 290 -29.34 21.84 -61.84
N SER A 291 -28.31 21.21 -62.42
CA SER A 291 -27.92 21.42 -63.82
C SER A 291 -29.04 21.02 -64.77
N ARG A 292 -29.71 19.89 -64.54
CA ARG A 292 -30.87 19.44 -65.31
C ARG A 292 -32.06 20.38 -65.17
N MET A 293 -32.31 20.93 -63.98
CA MET A 293 -33.37 21.93 -63.77
C MET A 293 -33.16 23.22 -64.56
N ARG A 294 -31.92 23.62 -64.82
CA ARG A 294 -31.60 24.83 -65.60
C ARG A 294 -31.94 24.69 -67.10
N VAL A 295 -32.15 23.47 -67.61
CA VAL A 295 -32.42 23.16 -69.02
C VAL A 295 -33.93 23.15 -69.37
N GLY A 296 -34.82 23.50 -68.43
CA GLY A 296 -36.20 23.87 -68.77
C GLY A 296 -37.31 22.88 -68.41
N GLU A 297 -37.05 21.90 -67.54
CA GLU A 297 -38.13 21.09 -66.95
C GLU A 297 -38.62 21.71 -65.63
N LYS A 298 -39.71 22.49 -65.68
CA LYS A 298 -40.42 23.06 -64.52
C LYS A 298 -41.13 22.02 -63.61
N LEU A 299 -40.95 20.72 -63.82
CA LEU A 299 -41.77 19.66 -63.21
C LEU A 299 -41.12 18.88 -62.06
N VAL A 300 -39.85 19.12 -61.70
CA VAL A 300 -39.13 18.29 -60.70
C VAL A 300 -39.02 18.91 -59.30
N LEU A 301 -39.49 20.15 -59.09
CA LEU A 301 -39.39 20.85 -57.78
C LEU A 301 -40.17 20.18 -56.64
N LYS A 302 -41.18 19.34 -56.93
CA LYS A 302 -42.01 18.70 -55.88
C LYS A 302 -41.32 17.58 -55.09
N ARG A 303 -40.24 16.97 -55.61
CA ARG A 303 -39.51 15.91 -54.88
C ARG A 303 -38.45 16.43 -53.93
N TYR A 304 -37.94 17.63 -54.16
CA TYR A 304 -36.89 18.23 -53.33
C TYR A 304 -37.42 19.21 -52.28
N SER A 305 -38.67 19.74 -52.41
CA SER A 305 -39.26 20.57 -51.35
C SER A 305 -39.35 19.81 -50.03
N ASN A 306 -39.78 18.54 -50.07
CA ASN A 306 -39.89 17.73 -48.84
C ASN A 306 -38.54 17.48 -48.16
N GLY A 307 -37.43 17.42 -48.92
CA GLY A 307 -36.09 17.25 -48.33
C GLY A 307 -35.56 18.55 -47.72
N ALA A 308 -35.74 19.67 -48.42
CA ALA A 308 -35.39 21.00 -47.93
C ALA A 308 -36.23 21.37 -46.70
N ASP A 309 -37.52 21.07 -46.68
CA ASP A 309 -38.42 21.31 -45.56
C ASP A 309 -38.02 20.49 -44.31
N ILE A 310 -37.53 19.25 -44.48
CA ILE A 310 -37.02 18.45 -43.36
C ILE A 310 -35.73 19.06 -42.79
N VAL A 311 -34.82 19.53 -43.65
CA VAL A 311 -33.56 20.17 -43.20
C VAL A 311 -33.83 21.53 -42.55
N VAL A 312 -34.72 22.34 -43.13
CA VAL A 312 -35.14 23.64 -42.58
C VAL A 312 -35.91 23.45 -41.27
N SER A 313 -36.80 22.45 -41.18
CA SER A 313 -37.50 22.10 -39.94
C SER A 313 -36.52 21.63 -38.86
N ALA A 314 -35.55 20.78 -39.20
CA ALA A 314 -34.53 20.33 -38.26
C ALA A 314 -33.62 21.47 -37.79
N MET A 315 -33.21 22.38 -38.69
CA MET A 315 -32.45 23.58 -38.36
C MET A 315 -33.25 24.52 -37.46
N ASN A 316 -34.52 24.80 -37.78
CA ASN A 316 -35.38 25.65 -36.96
C ASN A 316 -35.58 25.06 -35.56
N LYS A 317 -35.71 23.73 -35.44
CA LYS A 317 -35.82 23.06 -34.14
C LYS A 317 -34.52 23.09 -33.34
N LEU A 318 -33.37 23.02 -34.01
CA LEU A 318 -32.04 23.20 -33.38
C LEU A 318 -31.81 24.63 -32.92
N ILE A 319 -32.20 25.62 -33.73
CA ILE A 319 -32.11 27.05 -33.41
C ILE A 319 -33.02 27.37 -32.22
N GLN A 320 -34.27 26.88 -32.21
CA GLN A 320 -35.16 27.04 -31.05
C GLN A 320 -34.55 26.45 -29.78
N LYS A 321 -34.04 25.22 -29.85
CA LYS A 321 -33.44 24.56 -28.68
C LYS A 321 -32.19 25.30 -28.17
N TYR A 322 -31.42 25.91 -29.08
CA TYR A 322 -30.25 26.72 -28.73
C TYR A 322 -30.65 28.07 -28.10
N LEU A 323 -31.75 28.67 -28.56
CA LEU A 323 -32.30 29.89 -27.97
C LEU A 323 -32.89 29.62 -26.57
N GLU A 324 -33.63 28.53 -26.39
CA GLU A 324 -34.16 28.10 -25.08
C GLU A 324 -33.02 27.81 -24.08
N LEU A 325 -31.95 27.16 -24.52
CA LEU A 325 -30.75 26.91 -23.69
C LEU A 325 -30.00 28.19 -23.30
N ASN A 326 -30.15 29.27 -24.06
CA ASN A 326 -29.56 30.58 -23.71
C ASN A 326 -30.48 31.41 -22.79
N GLU A 327 -31.80 31.20 -22.85
CA GLU A 327 -32.75 31.85 -21.94
C GLU A 327 -32.66 31.27 -20.52
N ASP A 328 -32.41 29.97 -20.37
CA ASP A 328 -32.27 29.31 -19.06
C ASP A 328 -30.93 29.58 -18.34
N VAL A 329 -29.96 30.23 -19.00
CA VAL A 329 -28.70 30.68 -18.37
C VAL A 329 -28.80 32.14 -17.89
N GLY A 330 -29.97 32.78 -18.06
CA GLY A 330 -30.29 34.14 -17.60
C GLY A 330 -30.57 34.28 -16.10
N GLY A 331 -29.84 33.56 -15.25
CA GLY A 331 -29.91 33.66 -13.80
C GLY A 331 -28.57 34.04 -13.20
N ILE A 332 -28.10 35.27 -13.42
CA ILE A 332 -27.25 36.07 -12.50
C ILE A 332 -27.04 37.49 -13.07
N THR A 333 -27.35 38.48 -12.23
CA THR A 333 -27.17 39.95 -12.35
C THR A 333 -28.25 40.78 -13.07
N SER A 334 -29.05 41.40 -12.23
CA SER A 334 -29.90 42.58 -12.47
C SER A 334 -29.09 43.80 -12.92
N SER A 335 -29.52 44.46 -14.00
CA SER A 335 -29.15 45.84 -14.31
C SER A 335 -30.43 46.65 -14.65
N PRO A 336 -30.70 47.79 -14.00
CA PRO A 336 -31.98 48.49 -14.09
C PRO A 336 -31.93 49.54 -15.20
N LEU A 337 -32.20 49.16 -16.44
CA LEU A 337 -32.30 50.15 -17.51
C LEU A 337 -33.18 49.77 -18.70
N VAL A 338 -34.22 48.95 -18.53
CA VAL A 338 -35.29 48.87 -19.54
C VAL A 338 -36.63 48.65 -18.85
N ARG A 339 -37.22 49.74 -18.35
CA ARG A 339 -38.61 49.76 -17.84
C ARG A 339 -39.32 50.96 -18.42
N ALA A 340 -39.72 50.87 -19.68
CA ALA A 340 -40.61 51.86 -20.29
C ALA A 340 -41.53 51.33 -21.42
N GLU A 341 -41.29 50.17 -22.03
CA GLU A 341 -42.03 49.77 -23.24
C GLU A 341 -42.72 48.39 -23.17
N LYS A 342 -43.33 48.04 -22.04
CA LYS A 342 -44.12 46.79 -21.96
C LYS A 342 -45.46 47.00 -21.24
N LYS A 343 -46.32 47.83 -21.85
CA LYS A 343 -47.69 48.04 -21.37
C LYS A 343 -48.77 48.08 -22.47
N GLU A 344 -48.50 47.53 -23.66
CA GLU A 344 -49.46 47.58 -24.78
C GLU A 344 -49.74 46.22 -25.46
N MET A 345 -49.34 45.09 -24.89
CA MET A 345 -49.44 43.80 -25.61
C MET A 345 -50.13 42.67 -24.83
N ASP A 346 -50.84 42.99 -23.75
CA ASP A 346 -51.56 41.99 -22.92
C ASP A 346 -53.07 41.91 -23.19
N ASP A 347 -53.63 42.72 -24.09
CA ASP A 347 -55.08 42.74 -24.36
C ASP A 347 -55.53 41.91 -25.58
N PHE A 348 -54.65 41.13 -26.23
CA PHE A 348 -54.99 40.45 -27.50
C PHE A 348 -55.07 38.91 -27.48
N ASN A 349 -54.82 38.24 -26.34
CA ASN A 349 -54.78 36.76 -26.31
C ASN A 349 -55.85 36.06 -25.45
N ALA A 350 -56.91 36.78 -25.06
CA ALA A 350 -58.08 36.15 -24.45
C ALA A 350 -59.15 35.83 -25.53
N ALA A 351 -59.02 34.68 -26.22
CA ALA A 351 -60.13 33.84 -26.70
C ALA A 351 -59.69 32.85 -27.79
N ILE A 352 -59.20 31.65 -27.43
CA ILE A 352 -59.38 30.43 -28.23
C ILE A 352 -59.58 29.23 -27.28
N PRO A 353 -60.70 28.49 -27.35
CA PRO A 353 -60.96 27.32 -26.52
C PRO A 353 -60.24 26.06 -27.06
N ASP A 354 -59.76 25.24 -26.11
CA ASP A 354 -59.08 23.96 -26.33
C ASP A 354 -60.05 22.88 -26.86
N PRO A 355 -59.80 22.26 -28.03
CA PRO A 355 -60.70 21.28 -28.62
C PRO A 355 -60.49 19.82 -28.16
N PHE A 356 -59.67 19.52 -27.14
CA PHE A 356 -59.41 18.12 -26.74
C PHE A 356 -59.47 17.81 -25.24
N ALA A 357 -60.47 18.33 -24.53
CA ALA A 357 -60.87 17.76 -23.25
C ALA A 357 -61.59 16.42 -23.47
N THR A 358 -60.99 15.31 -23.03
CA THR A 358 -61.72 14.08 -22.69
C THR A 358 -61.27 13.58 -21.33
N GLU A 359 -62.27 13.38 -20.47
CA GLU A 359 -62.20 12.93 -19.10
C GLU A 359 -62.13 11.38 -19.01
N SER A 360 -61.43 10.93 -17.96
CA SER A 360 -61.65 9.71 -17.14
C SER A 360 -62.16 8.39 -17.75
N ILE A 361 -61.38 7.31 -17.53
CA ILE A 361 -61.92 6.00 -17.10
C ILE A 361 -61.05 5.43 -15.95
N GLU A 362 -61.77 4.98 -14.94
CA GLU A 362 -61.39 4.42 -13.65
C GLU A 362 -61.28 2.87 -13.70
N ASN A 363 -60.52 2.31 -12.75
CA ASN A 363 -60.64 0.96 -12.15
C ASN A 363 -60.24 -0.31 -12.93
N LEU A 364 -59.27 -1.07 -12.36
CA LEU A 364 -59.46 -2.45 -11.87
C LEU A 364 -58.27 -2.95 -11.01
N ALA A 365 -58.61 -3.89 -10.12
CA ALA A 365 -58.01 -4.34 -8.86
C ALA A 365 -56.67 -5.15 -8.94
N PRO A 366 -56.03 -5.43 -7.76
CA PRO A 366 -54.76 -6.16 -7.66
C PRO A 366 -54.96 -7.68 -7.47
N VAL A 367 -53.96 -8.48 -7.89
CA VAL A 367 -53.90 -9.93 -7.65
C VAL A 367 -52.70 -10.28 -6.76
N LYS A 368 -52.99 -11.17 -5.81
CA LYS A 368 -52.19 -11.71 -4.70
C LYS A 368 -51.36 -12.96 -5.09
N GLU A 369 -50.34 -13.17 -4.25
CA GLU A 369 -49.84 -14.44 -3.65
C GLU A 369 -49.35 -15.63 -4.49
N GLU A 370 -48.12 -16.07 -4.20
CA GLU A 370 -47.70 -17.45 -3.80
C GLU A 370 -46.17 -17.35 -3.49
N GLU A 371 -45.64 -17.46 -2.26
CA GLU A 371 -45.61 -18.51 -1.21
C GLU A 371 -44.53 -19.61 -1.41
N LYS A 372 -43.83 -19.91 -0.30
CA LYS A 372 -42.97 -21.08 0.07
C LYS A 372 -41.46 -20.99 -0.18
N GLU A 373 -40.55 -21.48 0.67
CA GLU A 373 -40.54 -22.06 2.03
C GLU A 373 -39.05 -22.07 2.48
N VAL A 374 -38.70 -21.55 3.66
CA VAL A 374 -38.35 -22.28 4.91
C VAL A 374 -37.22 -23.32 4.80
N LEU A 375 -36.08 -23.06 5.45
CA LEU A 375 -35.40 -24.08 6.26
C LEU A 375 -34.63 -23.44 7.44
N ASN A 376 -35.22 -23.58 8.63
CA ASN A 376 -34.59 -23.35 9.94
C ASN A 376 -33.70 -24.52 10.34
N LYS A 377 -32.65 -24.26 11.12
CA LYS A 377 -32.18 -25.22 12.13
C LYS A 377 -31.60 -24.50 13.35
N GLU A 378 -32.26 -24.77 14.48
CA GLU A 378 -31.98 -24.35 15.86
C GLU A 378 -30.79 -25.15 16.47
N VAL A 379 -29.85 -24.52 17.21
CA VAL A 379 -29.71 -24.44 18.71
C VAL A 379 -29.26 -25.79 19.32
N PRO A 380 -28.26 -25.89 20.25
CA PRO A 380 -28.39 -25.25 21.56
C PRO A 380 -27.17 -24.70 22.33
N GLN A 381 -27.50 -23.69 23.13
CA GLN A 381 -26.79 -23.24 24.33
C GLN A 381 -26.80 -24.33 25.41
N THR A 382 -25.71 -24.43 26.17
CA THR A 382 -25.70 -25.09 27.49
C THR A 382 -25.01 -24.17 28.50
N GLN A 383 -25.62 -24.00 29.66
CA GLN A 383 -25.14 -23.24 30.81
C GLN A 383 -24.51 -24.15 31.86
N HIS A 384 -23.71 -23.52 32.75
CA HIS A 384 -23.40 -23.85 34.16
C HIS A 384 -22.44 -25.01 34.53
N GLU A 385 -21.30 -24.66 35.14
CA GLU A 385 -20.85 -24.97 36.54
C GLU A 385 -19.34 -24.65 36.66
N SER A 386 -18.89 -23.73 37.51
CA SER A 386 -18.59 -23.82 38.96
C SER A 386 -17.27 -24.52 39.33
N VAL A 387 -16.40 -23.74 40.00
CA VAL A 387 -15.40 -24.11 41.04
C VAL A 387 -14.19 -24.98 40.64
N ARG A 388 -12.98 -24.39 40.69
CA ARG A 388 -11.91 -24.76 41.65
C ARG A 388 -10.70 -23.83 41.54
N GLU A 389 -10.42 -23.14 42.64
CA GLU A 389 -9.11 -22.55 42.97
C GLU A 389 -8.04 -23.65 42.97
N ILE A 390 -6.92 -23.42 42.28
CA ILE A 390 -5.68 -24.16 42.49
C ILE A 390 -4.66 -23.20 43.06
N LYS A 391 -4.38 -23.41 44.35
CA LYS A 391 -3.25 -22.84 45.09
C LYS A 391 -1.94 -23.33 44.46
N GLN A 392 -1.17 -22.43 43.87
CA GLN A 392 0.26 -22.66 43.63
C GLN A 392 1.04 -22.23 44.88
N ASN A 393 1.16 -23.16 45.81
CA ASN A 393 2.36 -23.27 46.64
C ASN A 393 3.46 -23.88 45.78
N THR A 394 4.71 -23.47 46.01
CA THR A 394 5.92 -24.34 46.07
C THR A 394 7.17 -23.70 45.43
N ILE A 395 8.03 -23.25 46.34
CA ILE A 395 9.50 -23.38 46.37
C ILE A 395 10.33 -22.41 45.51
N GLN A 396 10.83 -21.39 46.20
CA GLN A 396 12.10 -20.74 45.93
C GLN A 396 13.27 -21.70 46.18
N PRO A 397 14.26 -21.81 45.28
CA PRO A 397 15.59 -22.26 45.64
C PRO A 397 16.44 -21.06 46.11
N LYS A 398 16.84 -21.12 47.38
CA LYS A 398 17.91 -20.30 47.98
C LYS A 398 19.23 -20.61 47.28
N PHE A 399 19.90 -19.60 46.72
CA PHE A 399 21.35 -19.63 46.49
C PHE A 399 22.01 -18.66 47.47
N ASN A 400 22.64 -19.22 48.49
CA ASN A 400 23.65 -18.58 49.32
C ASN A 400 25.00 -19.14 48.88
N THR A 401 25.90 -18.33 48.33
CA THR A 401 27.34 -18.41 48.67
C THR A 401 28.09 -17.13 48.29
N ALA A 402 28.54 -16.45 49.35
CA ALA A 402 29.73 -15.63 49.62
C ALA A 402 30.49 -14.85 48.50
N PRO A 403 31.00 -13.64 48.84
CA PRO A 403 31.85 -12.82 47.98
C PRO A 403 33.34 -13.18 48.12
N THR A 404 34.07 -13.15 47.00
CA THR A 404 35.53 -13.20 46.98
C THR A 404 36.09 -11.78 47.08
N GLN A 405 36.83 -11.54 48.16
CA GLN A 405 37.73 -10.41 48.36
C GLN A 405 38.96 -10.58 47.46
N ILE A 406 39.40 -9.50 46.81
CA ILE A 406 40.78 -9.36 46.34
C ILE A 406 41.26 -7.97 46.79
N GLU A 407 42.36 -8.04 47.52
CA GLU A 407 43.30 -7.03 48.05
C GLU A 407 43.72 -6.02 46.96
N GLU A 408 43.72 -4.72 47.25
CA GLU A 408 44.88 -3.95 47.76
C GLU A 408 46.10 -4.05 46.86
N ASP A 409 46.39 -2.96 46.14
CA ASP A 409 47.75 -2.52 45.87
C ASP A 409 47.79 -1.00 45.86
N GLU A 410 48.83 -0.51 46.54
CA GLU A 410 49.09 0.82 47.03
C GLU A 410 49.72 1.75 45.97
N ASP A 411 49.71 3.04 46.34
CA ASP A 411 50.66 4.11 46.02
C ASP A 411 50.74 4.69 44.58
N GLU A 412 50.39 5.97 44.45
CA GLU A 412 51.41 7.02 44.33
C GLU A 412 50.82 8.44 44.46
N ASP A 413 51.53 9.23 45.26
CA ASP A 413 51.31 10.64 45.57
C ASP A 413 51.35 11.56 44.34
N ASN A 414 50.47 12.58 44.28
CA ASN A 414 50.97 13.96 44.17
C ASN A 414 49.94 15.08 44.42
N GLU A 415 50.40 16.02 45.26
CA GLU A 415 50.21 17.47 45.24
C GLU A 415 48.83 18.17 45.34
N LYS A 416 48.71 18.85 46.50
CA LYS A 416 48.00 20.10 46.80
C LYS A 416 47.83 21.06 45.61
N THR A 417 46.67 21.71 45.49
CA THR A 417 46.51 23.19 45.43
C THR A 417 45.04 23.61 45.72
N GLN A 418 44.91 24.85 46.19
CA GLN A 418 43.82 25.54 46.88
C GLN A 418 42.53 25.86 46.07
N ILE A 419 41.42 25.85 46.80
CA ILE A 419 40.33 26.86 46.89
C ILE A 419 39.95 27.62 45.59
N ALA A 420 38.79 27.26 45.02
CA ALA A 420 37.85 28.22 44.45
C ALA A 420 36.45 27.59 44.32
N THR A 421 35.53 27.98 45.20
CA THR A 421 34.10 27.72 45.09
C THR A 421 33.56 28.44 43.85
N SER A 422 33.46 27.72 42.73
CA SER A 422 32.72 28.17 41.56
C SER A 422 31.64 27.14 41.25
N THR A 423 30.40 27.62 41.26
CA THR A 423 29.21 26.89 40.83
C THR A 423 29.34 26.57 39.34
N PHE A 424 29.97 25.43 39.04
CA PHE A 424 30.04 24.87 37.70
C PHE A 424 28.66 24.35 37.30
N VAL A 425 27.90 25.20 36.59
CA VAL A 425 26.81 24.74 35.73
C VAL A 425 27.48 24.04 34.55
N SER A 426 27.65 22.71 34.68
CA SER A 426 28.04 21.82 33.59
C SER A 426 27.05 22.00 32.43
N SER A 427 27.50 22.65 31.38
CA SER A 427 26.80 22.80 30.10
C SER A 427 27.11 21.59 29.22
N GLN A 428 26.74 20.39 29.67
CA GLN A 428 26.69 19.22 28.82
C GLN A 428 25.38 19.23 28.01
N ASN A 429 25.46 19.65 26.74
CA ASN A 429 24.45 19.40 25.72
C ASN A 429 24.91 18.26 24.78
N PRO A 430 24.01 17.45 24.19
CA PRO A 430 22.63 17.18 24.57
C PRO A 430 22.52 15.75 25.10
N SER A 431 22.34 15.61 26.41
CA SER A 431 21.69 14.42 26.96
C SER A 431 20.33 14.28 26.25
N ASN A 432 19.94 13.06 25.90
CA ASN A 432 18.70 12.79 25.19
C ASN A 432 17.55 13.53 25.90
N PRO A 433 16.74 14.36 25.21
CA PRO A 433 15.70 15.15 25.87
C PRO A 433 14.68 14.29 26.65
N PHE A 434 14.58 13.00 26.31
CA PHE A 434 13.77 12.03 27.05
C PHE A 434 14.38 11.62 28.40
N ASP A 435 15.70 11.65 28.57
CA ASP A 435 16.35 11.35 29.84
C ASP A 435 16.11 12.45 30.86
N ALA A 436 16.15 13.73 30.46
CA ALA A 436 15.80 14.85 31.33
C ALA A 436 14.33 14.77 31.81
N LEU A 437 13.40 14.41 30.91
CA LEU A 437 11.99 14.17 31.28
C LEU A 437 11.82 13.00 32.24
N TRP A 438 12.64 11.95 32.09
CA TRP A 438 12.63 10.81 32.99
C TRP A 438 13.14 11.19 34.37
N GLU A 439 14.18 12.01 34.47
CA GLU A 439 14.68 12.54 35.74
C GLU A 439 13.62 13.37 36.48
N ASP A 440 12.89 14.24 35.75
CA ASP A 440 11.77 15.00 36.31
C ASP A 440 10.64 14.09 36.83
N PHE A 441 10.31 13.02 36.08
CA PHE A 441 9.34 12.01 36.50
C PHE A 441 9.79 11.28 37.77
N CYS A 442 11.06 10.85 37.82
CA CYS A 442 11.65 10.21 39.00
C CYS A 442 11.63 11.14 40.22
N ARG A 443 11.93 12.43 40.03
CA ARG A 443 11.96 13.43 41.10
C ARG A 443 10.60 13.53 41.80
N ILE A 444 9.50 13.57 41.04
CA ILE A 444 8.15 13.62 41.62
C ILE A 444 7.81 12.31 42.32
N LYS A 445 8.09 11.14 41.71
CA LYS A 445 7.83 9.84 42.35
C LYS A 445 8.56 9.66 43.68
N ARG A 446 9.86 10.00 43.71
CA ARG A 446 10.68 9.91 44.94
C ARG A 446 10.16 10.83 46.04
N LYS A 447 9.67 12.02 45.69
CA LYS A 447 9.05 12.95 46.65
C LYS A 447 7.82 12.35 47.35
N HIS A 448 7.12 11.41 46.70
CA HIS A 448 5.95 10.71 47.24
C HIS A 448 6.26 9.29 47.75
N GLY A 449 7.53 8.89 47.84
CA GLY A 449 7.94 7.58 48.36
C GLY A 449 7.65 6.41 47.42
N GLU A 450 7.37 6.66 46.13
CA GLU A 450 7.19 5.58 45.15
C GLU A 450 8.55 5.11 44.61
N PRO A 451 8.83 3.79 44.61
CA PRO A 451 10.05 3.26 44.00
C PRO A 451 10.01 3.38 42.47
N VAL A 452 11.16 3.58 41.86
CA VAL A 452 11.31 3.69 40.40
C VAL A 452 12.17 2.54 39.90
N SER A 453 11.70 1.80 38.88
CA SER A 453 12.40 0.67 38.27
C SER A 453 12.87 0.99 36.85
N ASP A 454 13.97 0.39 36.40
CA ASP A 454 14.46 0.54 35.01
C ASP A 454 13.46 0.05 33.96
N LYS A 455 12.65 -0.96 34.30
CA LYS A 455 11.55 -1.40 33.44
C LYS A 455 10.50 -0.30 33.24
N GLU A 456 10.28 0.52 34.27
CA GLU A 456 9.39 1.67 34.19
C GLU A 456 9.98 2.77 33.29
N LYS A 457 11.30 2.97 33.30
CA LYS A 457 12.01 3.89 32.38
C LYS A 457 11.71 3.54 30.93
N MET A 458 11.88 2.27 30.56
CA MET A 458 11.65 1.81 29.19
C MET A 458 10.19 2.01 28.75
N ASN A 459 9.24 1.69 29.64
CA ASN A 459 7.82 1.88 29.38
C ASN A 459 7.43 3.36 29.25
N PHE A 460 8.00 4.22 30.11
CA PHE A 460 7.76 5.66 30.06
C PHE A 460 8.28 6.26 28.75
N ILE A 461 9.53 5.96 28.37
CA ILE A 461 10.13 6.45 27.12
C ILE A 461 9.34 5.95 25.91
N GLY A 462 8.92 4.68 25.90
CA GLY A 462 8.06 4.12 24.85
C GLY A 462 6.73 4.86 24.69
N LYS A 463 6.07 5.20 25.81
CA LYS A 463 4.82 5.98 25.82
C LYS A 463 5.02 7.41 25.31
N VAL A 464 6.08 8.08 25.74
CA VAL A 464 6.38 9.47 25.31
C VAL A 464 6.67 9.51 23.80
N ARG A 465 7.44 8.56 23.27
CA ARG A 465 7.72 8.46 21.82
C ARG A 465 6.45 8.22 20.98
N THR A 466 5.60 7.30 21.44
CA THR A 466 4.32 7.01 20.76
C THR A 466 3.38 8.23 20.78
N ASN A 467 3.29 8.92 21.93
CA ASN A 467 2.52 10.15 22.06
C ASN A 467 3.07 11.28 21.18
N LYS A 468 4.39 11.41 21.05
CA LYS A 468 5.03 12.41 20.17
C LYS A 468 4.56 12.22 18.72
N ALA A 469 4.67 10.99 18.20
CA ALA A 469 4.24 10.69 16.83
C ALA A 469 2.75 10.96 16.60
N SER A 470 1.90 10.59 17.57
CA SER A 470 0.45 10.82 17.51
C SER A 470 0.08 12.31 17.49
N ILE A 471 0.73 13.12 18.33
CA ILE A 471 0.50 14.58 18.38
C ILE A 471 1.01 15.27 17.11
N MET A 472 2.21 14.92 16.63
CA MET A 472 2.74 15.45 15.37
C MET A 472 1.81 15.16 14.19
N ALA A 473 1.28 13.93 14.11
CA ALA A 473 0.32 13.54 13.06
C ALA A 473 -1.01 14.31 13.18
N LYS A 474 -1.53 14.47 14.40
CA LYS A 474 -2.82 15.13 14.65
C LYS A 474 -2.77 16.63 14.40
N TYR A 475 -1.71 17.31 14.83
CA TYR A 475 -1.61 18.77 14.79
C TYR A 475 -0.73 19.30 13.65
N LYS A 476 -0.12 18.41 12.85
CA LYS A 476 0.80 18.76 11.74
C LYS A 476 1.93 19.69 12.17
N CYS A 477 2.44 19.53 13.39
CA CYS A 477 3.52 20.34 13.95
C CYS A 477 4.91 19.70 13.71
N SER A 478 5.96 20.53 13.70
CA SER A 478 7.34 20.10 13.43
C SER A 478 7.94 19.32 14.61
N ASP A 479 7.58 19.71 15.84
CA ASP A 479 8.01 19.02 17.06
C ASP A 479 6.96 19.11 18.19
N VAL A 480 7.18 18.39 19.28
CA VAL A 480 6.35 18.40 20.49
C VAL A 480 7.23 18.51 21.71
N LYS A 481 6.99 19.56 22.53
CA LYS A 481 7.67 19.76 23.80
C LYS A 481 6.86 19.10 24.92
N PHE A 482 7.49 18.19 25.66
CA PHE A 482 6.90 17.57 26.84
C PHE A 482 7.36 18.27 28.12
N SER A 483 6.51 18.24 29.14
CA SER A 483 6.83 18.69 30.50
C SER A 483 6.12 17.80 31.52
N ILE A 484 6.77 17.52 32.65
CA ILE A 484 6.16 16.77 33.75
C ILE A 484 5.64 17.76 34.79
N GLU A 485 4.37 17.65 35.15
CA GLU A 485 3.75 18.42 36.22
C GLU A 485 3.25 17.48 37.34
N GLU A 486 3.24 17.98 38.57
CA GLU A 486 2.71 17.26 39.72
C GLU A 486 1.21 17.60 39.87
N LYS A 487 0.34 16.59 39.74
CA LYS A 487 -1.10 16.75 39.96
C LYS A 487 -1.58 15.64 40.89
N ASP A 488 -2.18 16.02 42.01
CA ASP A 488 -2.68 15.10 43.04
C ASP A 488 -1.59 14.12 43.54
N GLY A 489 -0.36 14.63 43.69
CA GLY A 489 0.82 13.85 44.07
C GLY A 489 1.34 12.88 43.00
N LYS A 490 0.76 12.87 41.80
CA LYS A 490 1.20 12.00 40.70
C LYS A 490 1.86 12.81 39.59
N PRO A 491 2.94 12.29 38.97
CA PRO A 491 3.54 12.90 37.81
C PRO A 491 2.60 12.75 36.59
N VAL A 492 2.24 13.87 35.97
CA VAL A 492 1.43 13.92 34.76
C VAL A 492 2.24 14.53 33.62
N VAL A 493 2.30 13.82 32.49
CA VAL A 493 2.98 14.31 31.28
C VAL A 493 2.06 15.25 30.53
N LYS A 494 2.48 16.51 30.35
CA LYS A 494 1.85 17.45 29.42
C LYS A 494 2.66 17.57 28.14
N ALA A 495 1.97 17.72 27.02
CA ALA A 495 2.56 17.91 25.70
C ALA A 495 2.06 19.21 25.08
N LYS A 496 2.98 19.99 24.51
CA LYS A 496 2.67 21.22 23.77
C LYS A 496 3.27 21.10 22.36
N PRO A 497 2.46 21.22 21.29
CA PRO A 497 2.98 21.22 19.93
C PRO A 497 3.84 22.48 19.72
N VAL A 498 4.93 22.33 18.97
CA VAL A 498 5.82 23.41 18.56
C VAL A 498 5.67 23.53 17.04
N ASN A 499 5.20 24.69 16.58
CA ASN A 499 5.06 24.98 15.15
C ASN A 499 6.36 25.48 14.58
#